data_AF-A0A131YUY4-F1
#
_entry.id   AF-A0A131YUY4-F1
#
_cell.length_a   1.000
_cell.length_b   1.000
_cell.length_c   1.000
_cell.angle_alpha   90.00
_cell.angle_beta   90.00
_cell.angle_gamma   90.00
#
_symmetry.space_group_name_H-M   'P 1'
#
loop_
_entity.id
_entity.type
_entity.pdbx_description
1 polymer ?
#
loop_
_entity_poly.entity_id
_entity_poly.type
_entity_poly.pdbx_seq_one_letter_code
_entity_poly.pdbx_strand_id
1 'polypeptide(L)'
;MKRARTGGSRSRCFAAVMFVLFSTALVTGAPTSSNKSYYGSEALNDDNDLNAGDINGHNYKRAHVNVIQATDTSTSTTSTTSTSSTTPTTTPTTTTTTPTTTPTTTTTTTTTTTTTTTTTPKPVISVVSVTKKVEVTVVYESHCPFSRRFIYGQLLPTYEKMRSFMNLTILPFGKARVDNVSAPVPHFTCQHGTNECMGNMIETCVVHVVKEQLTVVKILACMSQSYQPHLAGQKCVESTGIKWSLVQQCVTKRGTRYLLETGLQTWKIQSYVARVPLVVVDGEMDNYVEYYAQKDFMKIMCEHLPSNEYSISPCAAAGK
;
A
#
# COMPACT_ATOMS: atom_id res chain seq x y z
N MET A 1 88.09 5.63 45.50
CA MET A 1 88.44 4.97 46.79
C MET A 1 87.16 4.41 47.43
N LYS A 2 87.27 3.63 48.52
CA LYS A 2 86.26 3.17 49.53
C LYS A 2 84.86 3.85 49.47
N ARG A 3 83.68 3.23 49.68
CA ARG A 3 83.17 1.86 50.07
C ARG A 3 81.68 1.79 49.58
N ALA A 4 81.06 0.66 49.17
CA ALA A 4 80.40 -0.41 49.97
C ALA A 4 79.39 0.10 51.05
N ARG A 5 78.21 -0.48 51.38
CA ARG A 5 77.48 -1.74 51.05
C ARG A 5 76.05 -1.66 51.73
N THR A 6 74.94 -2.40 51.49
CA THR A 6 74.46 -3.45 50.52
C THR A 6 72.91 -3.62 50.60
N GLY A 7 72.23 -3.97 49.49
CA GLY A 7 71.02 -4.84 49.46
C GLY A 7 69.63 -4.26 49.83
N GLY A 8 68.51 -4.92 49.51
CA GLY A 8 68.36 -6.08 48.59
C GLY A 8 66.99 -6.80 48.54
N SER A 9 66.65 -7.30 47.34
CA SER A 9 65.72 -8.41 47.02
C SER A 9 64.19 -8.19 46.97
N ARG A 10 63.51 -9.17 46.34
CA ARG A 10 62.09 -9.22 45.92
C ARG A 10 61.28 -10.20 46.79
N SER A 11 59.97 -10.00 46.90
CA SER A 11 58.97 -11.11 46.83
C SER A 11 57.56 -10.59 46.46
N ARG A 12 56.57 -11.50 46.38
CA ARG A 12 55.22 -11.28 45.81
C ARG A 12 54.10 -11.68 46.80
N CYS A 13 52.91 -11.08 46.64
CA CYS A 13 51.57 -11.54 47.06
C CYS A 13 51.34 -12.03 48.50
N PHE A 14 50.36 -11.43 49.22
CA PHE A 14 49.01 -12.01 49.40
C PHE A 14 48.09 -11.12 50.26
N ALA A 15 46.82 -11.56 50.38
CA ALA A 15 45.77 -11.13 51.30
C ALA A 15 45.09 -9.77 51.03
N ALA A 16 43.78 -9.74 51.29
CA ALA A 16 42.90 -8.59 51.14
C ALA A 16 42.16 -8.33 52.47
N VAL A 17 41.69 -7.10 52.68
CA VAL A 17 40.73 -6.77 53.74
C VAL A 17 39.58 -5.99 53.11
N MET A 18 38.38 -6.53 53.21
CA MET A 18 37.14 -5.86 52.82
C MET A 18 36.72 -4.89 53.93
N PHE A 19 36.36 -3.66 53.60
CA PHE A 19 35.59 -2.79 54.49
C PHE A 19 34.33 -2.30 53.79
N VAL A 20 33.19 -2.85 54.20
CA VAL A 20 31.87 -2.47 53.70
C VAL A 20 31.31 -1.40 54.63
N LEU A 21 31.14 -0.18 54.12
CA LEU A 21 30.41 0.87 54.84
C LEU A 21 28.93 0.83 54.44
N PHE A 22 28.12 0.25 55.32
CA PHE A 22 26.67 0.44 55.28
C PHE A 22 26.34 1.87 55.70
N SER A 23 25.53 2.55 54.89
CA SER A 23 24.84 3.79 55.28
C SER A 23 23.35 3.59 55.08
N THR A 24 22.63 3.35 56.18
CA THR A 24 21.18 3.11 56.17
C THR A 24 20.41 4.43 56.09
N ALA A 25 19.74 4.68 54.97
CA ALA A 25 18.69 5.69 54.87
C ALA A 25 17.32 4.99 54.78
N LEU A 26 16.41 5.29 55.71
CA LEU A 26 15.05 4.76 55.67
C LEU A 26 14.25 5.46 54.56
N VAL A 27 13.65 4.68 53.67
CA VAL A 27 12.67 5.17 52.70
C VAL A 27 11.26 4.98 53.26
N THR A 28 10.70 6.04 53.83
CA THR A 28 9.27 6.14 54.18
C THR A 28 8.67 7.34 53.45
N GLY A 29 7.92 7.07 52.37
CA GLY A 29 7.27 8.11 51.58
C GLY A 29 6.17 7.53 50.70
N ALA A 30 4.93 8.00 50.90
CA ALA A 30 3.78 7.68 50.08
C ALA A 30 3.79 8.48 48.74
N PRO A 31 3.10 8.03 47.68
CA PRO A 31 3.25 8.62 46.35
C PRO A 31 2.58 10.00 46.24
N THR A 32 3.28 10.96 45.66
CA THR A 32 2.74 12.26 45.24
C THR A 32 2.85 12.43 43.72
N SER A 33 1.80 13.00 43.11
CA SER A 33 1.69 13.15 41.67
C SER A 33 2.47 14.36 41.15
N SER A 34 3.26 14.16 40.10
CA SER A 34 3.81 15.25 39.26
C SER A 34 4.10 14.80 37.82
N ASN A 35 3.18 14.04 37.21
CA ASN A 35 3.28 13.67 35.80
C ASN A 35 3.07 14.90 34.89
N LYS A 36 4.14 15.64 34.62
CA LYS A 36 4.15 16.81 33.73
C LYS A 36 4.82 16.46 32.39
N SER A 37 4.02 15.86 31.50
CA SER A 37 4.44 15.47 30.16
C SER A 37 4.88 16.69 29.33
N TYR A 38 6.14 16.70 28.92
CA TYR A 38 6.72 17.77 28.10
C TYR A 38 6.40 17.53 26.61
N TYR A 39 5.13 17.68 26.23
CA TYR A 39 4.70 17.63 24.82
C TYR A 39 5.12 18.92 24.10
N GLY A 40 6.26 18.87 23.41
CA GLY A 40 6.71 19.93 22.48
C GLY A 40 5.92 19.91 21.18
N SER A 41 5.46 21.08 20.72
CA SER A 41 4.51 21.24 19.61
C SER A 41 5.18 21.39 18.23
N GLU A 42 6.24 20.62 17.96
CA GLU A 42 7.16 20.90 16.83
C GLU A 42 6.85 20.11 15.54
N ALA A 43 6.02 19.06 15.62
CA ALA A 43 5.69 18.17 14.50
C ALA A 43 4.68 18.76 13.47
N LEU A 44 4.68 20.08 13.26
CA LEU A 44 3.77 20.79 12.35
C LEU A 44 4.47 21.61 11.25
N ASN A 45 5.80 21.78 11.33
CA ASN A 45 6.53 22.78 10.52
C ASN A 45 7.52 22.20 9.49
N ASP A 46 7.59 20.87 9.32
CA ASP A 46 8.56 20.21 8.42
C ASP A 46 8.07 20.07 6.97
N ASP A 47 6.75 20.20 6.74
CA ASP A 47 6.17 20.33 5.41
C ASP A 47 6.30 21.78 4.91
N ASN A 48 7.02 21.97 3.79
CA ASN A 48 6.99 23.23 3.03
C ASN A 48 5.69 23.41 2.21
N ASP A 49 4.66 22.59 2.45
CA ASP A 49 3.34 22.63 1.80
C ASP A 49 2.46 23.79 2.35
N LEU A 50 3.06 24.99 2.44
CA LEU A 50 2.33 26.22 2.79
C LEU A 50 1.17 26.44 1.79
N ASN A 51 0.02 26.85 2.34
CA ASN A 51 -1.23 27.08 1.60
C ASN A 51 -1.77 25.86 0.83
N ALA A 52 -1.58 24.63 1.33
CA ALA A 52 -2.42 23.49 0.94
C ALA A 52 -3.91 23.84 1.16
N GLY A 53 -4.70 23.89 0.09
CA GLY A 53 -6.10 24.30 0.13
C GLY A 53 -6.41 25.80 0.28
N ASP A 54 -5.51 26.72 -0.08
CA ASP A 54 -5.91 28.14 -0.28
C ASP A 54 -6.59 28.32 -1.64
N ILE A 55 -7.90 28.56 -1.62
CA ILE A 55 -8.72 28.79 -2.82
C ILE A 55 -8.31 30.04 -3.61
N ASN A 56 -7.55 30.96 -3.02
CA ASN A 56 -7.08 32.21 -3.64
C ASN A 56 -5.62 32.12 -4.14
N GLY A 57 -4.94 30.98 -3.94
CA GLY A 57 -3.51 30.82 -4.26
C GLY A 57 -3.23 30.84 -5.77
N HIS A 58 -2.68 31.93 -6.31
CA HIS A 58 -2.44 32.12 -7.75
C HIS A 58 -1.29 31.29 -8.38
N ASN A 59 -0.93 30.12 -7.83
CA ASN A 59 0.26 29.35 -8.22
C ASN A 59 -0.02 28.09 -9.06
N TYR A 60 -0.88 28.21 -10.08
CA TYR A 60 -1.18 27.12 -11.02
C TYR A 60 -0.82 27.49 -12.47
N LYS A 61 0.47 27.73 -12.73
CA LYS A 61 1.01 27.77 -14.10
C LYS A 61 1.82 26.50 -14.37
N ARG A 62 1.44 25.75 -15.41
CA ARG A 62 2.12 24.53 -15.85
C ARG A 62 3.63 24.77 -16.03
N ALA A 63 4.44 23.98 -15.34
CA ALA A 63 5.77 23.66 -15.82
C ALA A 63 5.63 22.65 -16.97
N HIS A 64 5.68 23.12 -18.23
CA HIS A 64 5.87 22.24 -19.38
C HIS A 64 7.31 21.70 -19.34
N VAL A 65 7.49 20.51 -18.76
CA VAL A 65 8.76 19.75 -18.81
C VAL A 65 8.64 18.70 -19.90
N ASN A 66 9.58 18.70 -20.84
CA ASN A 66 9.56 17.78 -21.98
C ASN A 66 9.80 16.35 -21.52
N VAL A 67 8.83 15.47 -21.76
CA VAL A 67 9.03 14.02 -21.63
C VAL A 67 9.95 13.55 -22.75
N ILE A 68 11.08 12.93 -22.40
CA ILE A 68 11.89 12.20 -23.36
C ILE A 68 11.09 10.95 -23.76
N GLN A 69 10.45 10.99 -24.94
CA GLN A 69 9.88 9.79 -25.53
C GLN A 69 11.05 8.87 -25.94
N ALA A 70 11.06 7.65 -25.40
CA ALA A 70 11.87 6.58 -25.95
C ALA A 70 11.29 6.23 -27.33
N THR A 71 12.07 6.42 -28.39
CA THR A 71 11.67 6.07 -29.76
C THR A 71 11.81 4.56 -29.97
N ASP A 72 10.71 3.88 -30.31
CA ASP A 72 10.72 2.48 -30.75
C ASP A 72 11.46 2.34 -32.09
N THR A 73 12.75 2.05 -32.02
CA THR A 73 13.57 1.70 -33.20
C THR A 73 13.60 0.19 -33.37
N SER A 74 12.55 -0.37 -33.96
CA SER A 74 12.58 -1.74 -34.47
C SER A 74 13.60 -1.82 -35.61
N THR A 75 14.66 -2.61 -35.43
CA THR A 75 15.62 -2.92 -36.51
C THR A 75 15.98 -4.40 -36.46
N SER A 76 15.29 -5.17 -37.29
CA SER A 76 15.62 -6.58 -37.53
C SER A 76 17.03 -6.70 -38.10
N THR A 77 17.90 -7.44 -37.42
CA THR A 77 19.23 -7.79 -37.93
C THR A 77 19.49 -9.27 -37.71
N THR A 78 19.38 -10.06 -38.78
CA THR A 78 19.67 -11.49 -38.76
C THR A 78 21.18 -11.72 -38.82
N SER A 79 21.73 -12.52 -37.91
CA SER A 79 23.12 -12.98 -37.98
C SER A 79 23.23 -14.48 -37.66
N THR A 80 23.51 -15.27 -38.70
CA THR A 80 23.69 -16.72 -38.64
C THR A 80 25.17 -17.10 -38.51
N THR A 81 25.50 -17.96 -37.55
CA THR A 81 26.76 -18.75 -37.59
C THR A 81 26.49 -20.18 -37.11
N SER A 82 27.16 -21.16 -37.71
CA SER A 82 26.90 -22.60 -37.57
C SER A 82 28.14 -23.38 -37.17
N THR A 83 28.00 -24.47 -36.39
CA THR A 83 28.87 -25.65 -36.57
C THR A 83 28.26 -26.97 -36.07
N SER A 84 28.69 -28.04 -36.73
CA SER A 84 28.62 -29.49 -36.47
C SER A 84 28.50 -29.95 -35.00
N SER A 85 27.75 -30.99 -34.61
CA SER A 85 27.35 -32.29 -35.21
C SER A 85 28.28 -33.49 -34.91
N THR A 86 27.82 -34.40 -34.05
CA THR A 86 28.26 -35.82 -33.98
C THR A 86 27.12 -36.69 -33.44
N THR A 87 27.03 -37.94 -33.89
CA THR A 87 25.99 -38.92 -33.54
C THR A 87 26.64 -40.18 -32.96
N PRO A 88 25.97 -40.89 -32.04
CA PRO A 88 25.81 -42.34 -32.24
C PRO A 88 24.37 -42.83 -32.08
N THR A 89 24.10 -44.00 -32.65
CA THR A 89 22.77 -44.59 -32.84
C THR A 89 22.55 -45.81 -31.94
N THR A 90 21.34 -45.98 -31.37
CA THR A 90 20.70 -47.31 -31.22
C THR A 90 19.18 -47.27 -30.94
N THR A 91 18.43 -48.03 -31.74
CA THR A 91 17.22 -48.84 -31.41
C THR A 91 16.03 -48.24 -30.64
N PRO A 92 14.87 -48.03 -31.30
CA PRO A 92 13.55 -47.96 -30.66
C PRO A 92 12.80 -49.32 -30.65
N THR A 93 11.87 -49.51 -29.70
CA THR A 93 11.03 -50.71 -29.58
C THR A 93 9.60 -50.49 -30.09
N THR A 94 9.05 -51.47 -30.80
CA THR A 94 7.72 -51.43 -31.45
C THR A 94 6.57 -51.73 -30.48
N THR A 95 5.45 -51.01 -30.61
CA THR A 95 4.13 -51.42 -30.08
C THR A 95 3.06 -51.20 -31.15
N THR A 96 2.20 -52.20 -31.37
CA THR A 96 1.26 -52.28 -32.51
C THR A 96 -0.11 -51.65 -32.21
N THR A 97 -0.73 -51.03 -33.21
CA THR A 97 -2.14 -50.58 -33.19
C THR A 97 -3.06 -51.54 -33.95
N THR A 98 -4.26 -51.79 -33.43
CA THR A 98 -5.32 -52.58 -34.07
C THR A 98 -6.67 -51.86 -33.95
N PRO A 99 -7.47 -51.71 -35.02
CA PRO A 99 -8.80 -51.09 -34.96
C PRO A 99 -9.91 -52.10 -34.65
N THR A 100 -11.01 -51.64 -34.05
CA THR A 100 -12.22 -52.44 -33.77
C THR A 100 -13.48 -51.67 -34.18
N THR A 101 -14.44 -52.36 -34.79
CA THR A 101 -15.65 -51.79 -35.41
C THR A 101 -16.91 -51.85 -34.53
N THR A 102 -17.86 -50.97 -34.84
CA THR A 102 -19.21 -50.86 -34.25
C THR A 102 -20.06 -52.14 -34.35
N PRO A 103 -20.94 -52.37 -33.36
CA PRO A 103 -22.27 -52.91 -33.59
C PRO A 103 -23.38 -51.96 -33.07
N THR A 104 -24.48 -51.87 -33.81
CA THR A 104 -25.65 -51.04 -33.47
C THR A 104 -26.74 -51.90 -32.83
N THR A 105 -27.32 -51.46 -31.71
CA THR A 105 -28.42 -52.17 -31.02
C THR A 105 -29.69 -51.33 -31.00
N THR A 106 -30.79 -51.90 -31.48
CA THR A 106 -32.13 -51.29 -31.47
C THR A 106 -32.81 -51.48 -30.11
N THR A 107 -33.46 -50.44 -29.58
CA THR A 107 -34.33 -50.52 -28.39
C THR A 107 -35.65 -49.80 -28.64
N THR A 108 -36.76 -50.46 -28.31
CA THR A 108 -38.12 -49.98 -28.52
C THR A 108 -38.53 -48.91 -27.49
N THR A 109 -39.15 -47.82 -27.93
CA THR A 109 -39.71 -46.77 -27.06
C THR A 109 -41.23 -46.89 -26.97
N THR A 110 -41.76 -47.16 -25.77
CA THR A 110 -43.20 -47.12 -25.49
C THR A 110 -43.64 -45.68 -25.18
N THR A 111 -44.65 -45.18 -25.88
CA THR A 111 -45.18 -43.82 -25.66
C THR A 111 -46.25 -43.80 -24.57
N THR A 112 -45.99 -43.08 -23.47
CA THR A 112 -46.99 -42.79 -22.43
C THR A 112 -47.35 -41.31 -22.44
N THR A 113 -48.61 -40.99 -22.72
CA THR A 113 -49.08 -39.60 -22.84
C THR A 113 -49.42 -39.00 -21.49
N THR A 114 -48.53 -38.16 -20.95
CA THR A 114 -48.78 -37.37 -19.73
C THR A 114 -49.21 -35.94 -20.11
N THR A 115 -50.46 -35.60 -19.82
CA THR A 115 -51.03 -34.27 -20.11
C THR A 115 -50.56 -33.23 -19.07
N THR A 116 -49.43 -32.59 -19.32
CA THR A 116 -48.92 -31.48 -18.48
C THR A 116 -49.50 -30.15 -18.95
N THR A 117 -50.18 -29.42 -18.07
CA THR A 117 -50.75 -28.09 -18.36
C THR A 117 -49.67 -27.00 -18.38
N THR A 118 -49.28 -26.57 -19.58
CA THR A 118 -48.25 -25.53 -19.77
C THR A 118 -48.76 -24.13 -19.44
N THR A 119 -48.47 -23.63 -18.23
CA THR A 119 -48.61 -22.22 -17.86
C THR A 119 -47.29 -21.48 -18.11
N THR A 120 -47.15 -20.89 -19.30
CA THR A 120 -45.93 -20.17 -19.71
C THR A 120 -45.57 -19.03 -18.75
N PRO A 121 -44.42 -19.07 -18.06
CA PRO A 121 -43.97 -17.95 -17.24
C PRO A 121 -43.63 -16.75 -18.13
N LYS A 122 -44.18 -15.57 -17.81
CA LYS A 122 -43.82 -14.32 -18.47
C LYS A 122 -42.32 -14.07 -18.32
N PRO A 123 -41.57 -13.73 -19.39
CA PRO A 123 -40.13 -13.50 -19.28
C PRO A 123 -39.85 -12.35 -18.32
N VAL A 124 -39.18 -12.67 -17.20
CA VAL A 124 -38.73 -11.67 -16.23
C VAL A 124 -37.51 -10.98 -16.79
N ILE A 125 -37.68 -9.76 -17.28
CA ILE A 125 -36.57 -8.92 -17.72
C ILE A 125 -35.82 -8.47 -16.47
N SER A 126 -34.77 -9.20 -16.11
CA SER A 126 -33.82 -8.83 -15.06
C SER A 126 -33.03 -7.60 -15.50
N VAL A 127 -33.59 -6.41 -15.23
CA VAL A 127 -32.89 -5.14 -15.47
C VAL A 127 -31.71 -5.04 -14.50
N VAL A 128 -30.53 -5.43 -14.96
CA VAL A 128 -29.28 -5.25 -14.22
C VAL A 128 -28.97 -3.76 -14.20
N SER A 129 -29.40 -3.07 -13.14
CA SER A 129 -29.05 -1.68 -12.89
C SER A 129 -27.55 -1.59 -12.64
N VAL A 130 -26.81 -1.09 -13.63
CA VAL A 130 -25.37 -0.84 -13.50
C VAL A 130 -25.20 0.44 -12.69
N THR A 131 -25.11 0.30 -11.37
CA THR A 131 -24.81 1.42 -10.46
C THR A 131 -23.49 2.07 -10.86
N LYS A 132 -23.54 3.31 -11.37
CA LYS A 132 -22.32 4.10 -11.64
C LYS A 132 -21.74 4.51 -10.28
N LYS A 133 -20.52 4.07 -10.01
CA LYS A 133 -19.73 4.55 -8.88
C LYS A 133 -18.99 5.84 -9.23
N VAL A 134 -18.64 6.60 -8.20
CA VAL A 134 -17.64 7.66 -8.28
C VAL A 134 -16.25 7.02 -8.26
N GLU A 135 -15.41 7.37 -9.24
CA GLU A 135 -14.04 6.88 -9.38
C GLU A 135 -13.08 7.74 -8.56
N VAL A 136 -12.52 7.20 -7.48
CA VAL A 136 -11.60 7.89 -6.58
C VAL A 136 -10.20 7.31 -6.69
N THR A 137 -9.20 8.18 -6.86
CA THR A 137 -7.79 7.81 -6.69
C THR A 137 -7.12 8.69 -5.64
N VAL A 138 -6.36 8.06 -4.75
CA VAL A 138 -5.62 8.72 -3.67
C VAL A 138 -4.13 8.42 -3.82
N VAL A 139 -3.33 9.44 -4.12
CA VAL A 139 -1.86 9.41 -4.04
C VAL A 139 -1.45 10.11 -2.75
N TYR A 140 -0.72 9.41 -1.87
CA TYR A 140 -0.35 9.94 -0.56
C TYR A 140 0.99 9.40 -0.06
N GLU A 141 1.48 9.96 1.04
CA GLU A 141 2.72 9.54 1.73
C GLU A 141 2.41 9.03 3.13
N SER A 142 3.05 7.93 3.54
CA SER A 142 2.81 7.33 4.85
C SER A 142 3.19 8.26 6.01
N HIS A 143 4.27 9.06 5.91
CA HIS A 143 4.71 9.92 7.03
C HIS A 143 4.15 11.34 6.98
N CYS A 144 3.89 11.92 5.80
CA CYS A 144 3.33 13.26 5.66
C CYS A 144 2.07 13.44 6.55
N PRO A 145 2.04 14.42 7.47
CA PRO A 145 0.92 14.61 8.38
C PRO A 145 -0.39 15.01 7.68
N PHE A 146 -0.35 15.69 6.53
CA PHE A 146 -1.57 15.95 5.72
C PHE A 146 -2.14 14.67 5.13
N SER A 147 -1.29 13.86 4.50
CA SER A 147 -1.64 12.55 3.97
C SER A 147 -2.27 11.65 5.04
N ARG A 148 -1.60 11.52 6.19
CA ARG A 148 -2.08 10.73 7.33
C ARG A 148 -3.45 11.21 7.83
N ARG A 149 -3.62 12.53 8.04
CA ARG A 149 -4.90 13.14 8.46
C ARG A 149 -6.03 12.81 7.50
N PHE A 150 -5.78 12.82 6.19
CA PHE A 150 -6.78 12.42 5.20
C PHE A 150 -7.13 10.93 5.31
N ILE A 151 -6.15 10.02 5.35
CA ILE A 151 -6.43 8.57 5.36
C ILE A 151 -7.28 8.15 6.58
N TYR A 152 -6.93 8.61 7.80
CA TYR A 152 -7.71 8.24 8.99
C TYR A 152 -8.94 9.13 9.24
N GLY A 153 -8.89 10.42 8.89
CA GLY A 153 -9.92 11.39 9.26
C GLY A 153 -10.98 11.68 8.19
N GLN A 154 -10.68 11.44 6.91
CA GLN A 154 -11.57 11.73 5.78
C GLN A 154 -11.91 10.46 5.00
N LEU A 155 -10.90 9.71 4.55
CA LEU A 155 -11.08 8.53 3.71
C LEU A 155 -11.79 7.40 4.44
N LEU A 156 -11.31 6.95 5.61
CA LEU A 156 -11.94 5.87 6.38
C LEU A 156 -13.43 6.11 6.69
N PRO A 157 -13.84 7.21 7.37
CA PRO A 157 -15.24 7.41 7.74
C PRO A 157 -16.17 7.66 6.53
N THR A 158 -15.62 8.15 5.41
CA THR A 158 -16.37 8.26 4.15
C THR A 158 -16.50 6.90 3.49
N TYR A 159 -15.43 6.10 3.41
CA TYR A 159 -15.46 4.78 2.78
C TYR A 159 -16.35 3.78 3.54
N GLU A 160 -16.37 3.81 4.87
CA GLU A 160 -17.30 3.00 5.68
C GLU A 160 -18.76 3.20 5.26
N LYS A 161 -19.15 4.43 4.93
CA LYS A 161 -20.49 4.80 4.47
C LYS A 161 -20.68 4.58 2.96
N MET A 162 -19.69 4.92 2.14
CA MET A 162 -19.81 5.09 0.68
C MET A 162 -19.22 3.96 -0.17
N ARG A 163 -18.63 2.91 0.40
CA ARG A 163 -17.99 1.78 -0.34
C ARG A 163 -18.83 1.15 -1.46
N SER A 164 -20.16 1.15 -1.34
CA SER A 164 -21.06 0.67 -2.41
C SER A 164 -21.08 1.59 -3.63
N PHE A 165 -20.84 2.89 -3.42
CA PHE A 165 -20.94 3.97 -4.40
C PHE A 165 -19.58 4.52 -4.85
N MET A 166 -18.47 4.07 -4.24
CA MET A 166 -17.10 4.46 -4.56
C MET A 166 -16.32 3.31 -5.19
N ASN A 167 -15.59 3.56 -6.27
CA ASN A 167 -14.45 2.74 -6.68
C ASN A 167 -13.18 3.44 -6.20
N LEU A 168 -12.25 2.72 -5.54
CA LEU A 168 -11.18 3.35 -4.77
C LEU A 168 -9.80 2.77 -5.09
N THR A 169 -8.99 3.56 -5.79
CA THR A 169 -7.56 3.29 -6.02
C THR A 169 -6.71 4.00 -4.96
N ILE A 170 -5.77 3.29 -4.35
CA ILE A 170 -4.92 3.80 -3.27
C ILE A 170 -3.44 3.59 -3.64
N LEU A 171 -2.67 4.67 -3.65
CA LEU A 171 -1.28 4.71 -4.12
C LEU A 171 -0.36 5.34 -3.06
N PRO A 172 0.20 4.53 -2.12
CA PRO A 172 1.17 4.98 -1.12
C PRO A 172 2.53 5.22 -1.79
N PHE A 173 2.80 6.44 -2.22
CA PHE A 173 4.02 6.83 -2.95
C PHE A 173 4.30 8.33 -2.88
N GLY A 174 3.33 9.17 -3.25
CA GLY A 174 3.43 10.63 -3.11
C GLY A 174 4.49 11.30 -3.98
N LYS A 175 5.27 12.21 -3.38
CA LYS A 175 6.39 12.96 -3.98
C LYS A 175 7.67 12.12 -4.12
N ALA A 176 7.64 10.84 -3.76
CA ALA A 176 8.79 9.94 -3.84
C ALA A 176 9.34 9.83 -5.27
N ARG A 177 10.63 9.51 -5.36
CA ARG A 177 11.39 9.42 -6.61
C ARG A 177 12.07 8.07 -6.72
N VAL A 178 12.27 7.62 -7.96
CA VAL A 178 13.04 6.42 -8.27
C VAL A 178 14.23 6.84 -9.12
N ASP A 179 15.44 6.63 -8.60
CA ASP A 179 16.65 7.22 -9.20
C ASP A 179 17.03 6.53 -10.54
N ASN A 180 16.65 5.26 -10.70
CA ASN A 180 16.69 4.52 -11.96
C ASN A 180 15.59 3.45 -11.99
N VAL A 181 14.54 3.71 -12.78
CA VAL A 181 13.39 2.79 -12.95
C VAL A 181 13.74 1.48 -13.66
N SER A 182 14.86 1.43 -14.38
CA SER A 182 15.35 0.25 -15.11
C SER A 182 16.44 -0.53 -14.36
N ALA A 183 16.78 -0.13 -13.13
CA ALA A 183 17.73 -0.87 -12.30
C ALA A 183 17.12 -2.22 -11.83
N PRO A 184 17.91 -3.31 -11.70
CA PRO A 184 17.42 -4.58 -11.16
C PRO A 184 16.87 -4.49 -9.73
N VAL A 185 17.38 -3.53 -8.95
CA VAL A 185 16.83 -3.11 -7.65
C VAL A 185 16.78 -1.58 -7.66
N PRO A 186 15.64 -0.97 -8.00
CA PRO A 186 15.48 0.48 -7.98
C PRO A 186 15.63 1.04 -6.56
N HIS A 187 16.37 2.15 -6.43
CA HIS A 187 16.45 2.93 -5.20
C HIS A 187 15.30 3.95 -5.15
N PHE A 188 14.74 4.16 -3.95
CA PHE A 188 13.62 5.07 -3.70
C PHE A 188 14.07 6.19 -2.76
N THR A 189 13.79 7.43 -3.14
CA THR A 189 14.04 8.63 -2.33
C THR A 189 12.70 9.28 -1.98
N CYS A 190 12.37 9.39 -0.68
CA CYS A 190 11.09 9.90 -0.16
C CYS A 190 11.30 11.19 0.66
N GLN A 191 10.28 12.06 0.79
CA GLN A 191 10.42 13.37 1.46
C GLN A 191 10.87 13.20 2.92
N HIS A 192 10.21 12.29 3.65
CA HIS A 192 10.48 12.04 5.08
C HIS A 192 11.48 10.87 5.27
N GLY A 193 12.37 10.67 4.30
CA GLY A 193 13.49 9.73 4.37
C GLY A 193 13.12 8.24 4.23
N THR A 194 14.05 7.37 4.60
CA THR A 194 13.94 5.91 4.39
C THR A 194 12.79 5.26 5.18
N ASN A 195 12.41 5.84 6.32
CA ASN A 195 11.27 5.38 7.12
C ASN A 195 9.94 5.57 6.39
N GLU A 196 9.82 6.59 5.54
CA GLU A 196 8.67 6.79 4.67
C GLU A 196 8.67 5.82 3.50
N CYS A 197 9.82 5.59 2.86
CA CYS A 197 9.90 4.58 1.81
C CYS A 197 9.52 3.18 2.33
N MET A 198 9.91 2.84 3.57
CA MET A 198 9.46 1.60 4.23
C MET A 198 7.96 1.61 4.55
N GLY A 199 7.41 2.72 5.06
CA GLY A 199 5.97 2.86 5.30
C GLY A 199 5.16 2.69 4.02
N ASN A 200 5.49 3.43 2.97
CA ASN A 200 4.89 3.35 1.64
C ASN A 200 4.97 1.92 1.07
N MET A 201 6.07 1.20 1.28
CA MET A 201 6.24 -0.19 0.84
C MET A 201 5.37 -1.18 1.63
N ILE A 202 5.27 -1.03 2.96
CA ILE A 202 4.37 -1.86 3.79
C ILE A 202 2.92 -1.61 3.39
N GLU A 203 2.52 -0.35 3.25
CA GLU A 203 1.16 0.06 2.91
C GLU A 203 0.76 -0.39 1.49
N THR A 204 1.68 -0.27 0.52
CA THR A 204 1.51 -0.86 -0.83
C THR A 204 1.35 -2.38 -0.76
N CYS A 205 2.11 -3.07 0.11
CA CYS A 205 1.95 -4.49 0.32
C CYS A 205 0.65 -4.88 1.07
N VAL A 206 0.07 -4.00 1.89
CA VAL A 206 -1.29 -4.20 2.44
C VAL A 206 -2.31 -4.19 1.30
N VAL A 207 -2.25 -3.19 0.41
CA VAL A 207 -3.13 -3.07 -0.78
C VAL A 207 -3.04 -4.31 -1.68
N HIS A 208 -1.85 -4.89 -1.88
CA HIS A 208 -1.68 -6.09 -2.71
C HIS A 208 -1.99 -7.44 -2.03
N VAL A 209 -2.05 -7.51 -0.69
CA VAL A 209 -2.24 -8.77 0.05
C VAL A 209 -3.66 -8.92 0.60
N VAL A 210 -4.30 -7.82 0.98
CA VAL A 210 -5.60 -7.83 1.66
C VAL A 210 -6.73 -7.71 0.61
N LYS A 211 -7.61 -8.72 0.57
CA LYS A 211 -8.65 -8.84 -0.47
C LYS A 211 -9.87 -7.94 -0.29
N GLU A 212 -10.07 -7.39 0.90
CA GLU A 212 -11.29 -6.67 1.28
C GLU A 212 -10.92 -5.19 1.50
N GLN A 213 -11.49 -4.31 0.67
CA GLN A 213 -11.04 -2.93 0.54
C GLN A 213 -11.30 -2.09 1.80
N LEU A 214 -12.36 -2.36 2.57
CA LEU A 214 -12.57 -1.67 3.84
C LEU A 214 -11.51 -2.09 4.87
N THR A 215 -11.10 -3.36 4.87
CA THR A 215 -10.01 -3.86 5.71
C THR A 215 -8.66 -3.26 5.29
N VAL A 216 -8.39 -3.08 3.99
CA VAL A 216 -7.26 -2.27 3.50
C VAL A 216 -7.30 -0.87 4.12
N VAL A 217 -8.38 -0.13 3.91
CA VAL A 217 -8.53 1.25 4.40
C VAL A 217 -8.40 1.33 5.93
N LYS A 218 -8.92 0.35 6.68
CA LYS A 218 -8.76 0.27 8.14
C LYS A 218 -7.33 0.04 8.61
N ILE A 219 -6.57 -0.82 7.94
CA ILE A 219 -5.14 -1.04 8.24
C ILE A 219 -4.35 0.24 7.96
N LEU A 220 -4.56 0.88 6.79
CA LEU A 220 -3.88 2.11 6.40
C LEU A 220 -4.22 3.28 7.34
N ALA A 221 -5.48 3.42 7.76
CA ALA A 221 -5.91 4.41 8.74
C ALA A 221 -5.36 4.14 10.15
N CYS A 222 -5.19 2.87 10.54
CA CYS A 222 -4.50 2.50 11.78
C CYS A 222 -3.01 2.88 11.73
N MET A 223 -2.33 2.61 10.61
CA MET A 223 -0.92 2.98 10.42
C MET A 223 -0.74 4.50 10.41
N SER A 224 -1.63 5.22 9.72
CA SER A 224 -1.64 6.69 9.62
C SER A 224 -1.83 7.42 10.95
N GLN A 225 -2.48 6.80 11.95
CA GLN A 225 -2.58 7.36 13.30
C GLN A 225 -1.22 7.38 14.04
N SER A 226 -0.29 6.48 13.68
CA SER A 226 1.06 6.47 14.25
C SER A 226 1.94 7.58 13.68
N TYR A 227 2.75 8.22 14.53
CA TYR A 227 3.86 9.07 14.08
C TYR A 227 5.01 8.26 13.45
N GLN A 228 4.98 6.93 13.59
CA GLN A 228 5.89 5.99 12.92
C GLN A 228 5.06 4.89 12.23
N PRO A 229 4.43 5.18 11.06
CA PRO A 229 3.59 4.22 10.33
C PRO A 229 4.31 2.91 10.00
N HIS A 230 5.57 3.01 9.58
CA HIS A 230 6.46 1.88 9.28
C HIS A 230 6.65 0.88 10.44
N LEU A 231 6.47 1.30 11.71
CA LEU A 231 6.49 0.41 12.88
C LEU A 231 5.09 -0.06 13.29
N ALA A 232 4.03 0.65 12.88
CA ALA A 232 2.65 0.31 13.22
C ALA A 232 2.09 -0.86 12.39
N GLY A 233 2.70 -1.16 11.23
CA GLY A 233 2.21 -2.14 10.25
C GLY A 233 1.80 -3.49 10.84
N GLN A 234 2.65 -4.13 11.65
CA GLN A 234 2.33 -5.42 12.26
C GLN A 234 1.06 -5.36 13.12
N LYS A 235 1.03 -4.44 14.10
CA LYS A 235 -0.10 -4.25 15.01
C LYS A 235 -1.40 -3.97 14.24
N CYS A 236 -1.33 -3.12 13.21
CA CYS A 236 -2.50 -2.74 12.43
C CYS A 236 -3.03 -3.88 11.55
N VAL A 237 -2.15 -4.65 10.90
CA VAL A 237 -2.54 -5.84 10.13
C VAL A 237 -3.14 -6.92 11.05
N GLU A 238 -2.48 -7.24 12.17
CA GLU A 238 -2.93 -8.29 13.10
C GLU A 238 -4.24 -7.94 13.81
N SER A 239 -4.51 -6.65 14.05
CA SER A 239 -5.79 -6.19 14.64
C SER A 239 -7.02 -6.52 13.78
N THR A 240 -6.84 -6.79 12.49
CA THR A 240 -7.90 -7.22 11.57
C THR A 240 -8.01 -8.74 11.40
N GLY A 241 -7.24 -9.52 12.18
CA GLY A 241 -7.16 -10.99 12.07
C GLY A 241 -6.28 -11.49 10.92
N ILE A 242 -5.63 -10.57 10.19
CA ILE A 242 -4.73 -10.91 9.08
C ILE A 242 -3.33 -11.21 9.63
N LYS A 243 -2.69 -12.28 9.13
CA LYS A 243 -1.34 -12.66 9.56
C LYS A 243 -0.31 -11.70 8.97
N TRP A 244 0.42 -10.97 9.82
CA TRP A 244 1.50 -10.05 9.42
C TRP A 244 2.51 -10.68 8.47
N SER A 245 2.83 -11.97 8.65
CA SER A 245 3.77 -12.72 7.79
C SER A 245 3.41 -12.74 6.30
N LEU A 246 2.14 -12.49 5.93
CA LEU A 246 1.72 -12.33 4.52
C LEU A 246 2.20 -10.99 3.95
N VAL A 247 2.01 -9.89 4.70
CA VAL A 247 2.46 -8.54 4.34
C VAL A 247 3.98 -8.45 4.41
N GLN A 248 4.60 -8.99 5.47
CA GLN A 248 6.06 -9.07 5.60
C GLN A 248 6.68 -9.84 4.43
N GLN A 249 6.12 -10.98 4.03
CA GLN A 249 6.60 -11.72 2.87
C GLN A 249 6.41 -10.95 1.55
N CYS A 250 5.33 -10.18 1.41
CA CYS A 250 5.17 -9.27 0.29
C CYS A 250 6.30 -8.22 0.27
N VAL A 251 6.58 -7.55 1.38
CA VAL A 251 7.63 -6.52 1.48
C VAL A 251 8.98 -7.12 1.06
N THR A 252 9.39 -8.24 1.65
CA THR A 252 10.68 -8.89 1.33
C THR A 252 10.79 -9.42 -0.10
N LYS A 253 9.72 -9.99 -0.68
CA LYS A 253 9.81 -10.68 -1.99
C LYS A 253 9.33 -9.85 -3.18
N ARG A 254 8.56 -8.78 -2.95
CA ARG A 254 7.85 -8.02 -4.00
C ARG A 254 7.74 -6.52 -3.73
N GLY A 255 8.03 -6.04 -2.51
CA GLY A 255 7.80 -4.65 -2.10
C GLY A 255 8.43 -3.62 -3.04
N THR A 256 9.70 -3.81 -3.41
CA THR A 256 10.42 -2.99 -4.40
C THR A 256 9.69 -2.91 -5.75
N ARG A 257 9.19 -4.04 -6.27
CA ARG A 257 8.47 -4.06 -7.57
C ARG A 257 7.11 -3.39 -7.44
N TYR A 258 6.34 -3.70 -6.39
CA TYR A 258 5.03 -3.10 -6.20
C TYR A 258 5.11 -1.59 -5.94
N LEU A 259 6.09 -1.11 -5.17
CA LEU A 259 6.29 0.33 -4.94
C LEU A 259 6.70 1.07 -6.23
N LEU A 260 7.49 0.43 -7.12
CA LEU A 260 7.74 0.94 -8.47
C LEU A 260 6.45 0.98 -9.31
N GLU A 261 5.63 -0.08 -9.28
CA GLU A 261 4.35 -0.14 -9.99
C GLU A 261 3.35 0.91 -9.48
N THR A 262 3.35 1.22 -8.19
CA THR A 262 2.60 2.34 -7.59
C THR A 262 3.15 3.69 -8.06
N GLY A 263 4.48 3.91 -8.10
CA GLY A 263 5.08 5.14 -8.64
C GLY A 263 4.78 5.36 -10.12
N LEU A 264 4.87 4.31 -10.93
CA LEU A 264 4.51 4.34 -12.35
C LEU A 264 3.00 4.55 -12.60
N GLN A 265 2.13 4.29 -11.61
CA GLN A 265 0.72 4.69 -11.65
C GLN A 265 0.54 6.16 -11.23
N THR A 266 1.21 6.59 -10.16
CA THR A 266 1.24 8.00 -9.72
C THR A 266 1.64 8.94 -10.85
N TRP A 267 2.72 8.64 -11.60
CA TRP A 267 3.18 9.51 -12.69
C TRP A 267 2.30 9.49 -13.95
N LYS A 268 1.36 8.54 -14.08
CA LYS A 268 0.31 8.59 -15.13
C LYS A 268 -0.81 9.56 -14.78
N ILE A 269 -1.05 9.78 -13.48
CA ILE A 269 -2.01 10.76 -12.96
C ILE A 269 -1.37 12.15 -13.03
N GLN A 270 -0.19 12.30 -12.43
CA GLN A 270 0.54 13.56 -12.41
C GLN A 270 2.05 13.29 -12.39
N SER A 271 2.76 13.68 -13.46
CA SER A 271 4.20 13.44 -13.62
C SER A 271 5.08 14.17 -12.59
N TYR A 272 4.57 15.24 -11.98
CA TYR A 272 5.19 15.94 -10.85
C TYR A 272 4.14 16.17 -9.76
N VAL A 273 4.11 15.30 -8.74
CA VAL A 273 3.28 15.48 -7.54
C VAL A 273 3.90 16.61 -6.70
N ALA A 274 3.18 17.72 -6.57
CA ALA A 274 3.66 18.92 -5.87
C ALA A 274 3.26 18.97 -4.38
N ARG A 275 2.11 18.37 -4.04
CA ARG A 275 1.51 18.30 -2.70
C ARG A 275 0.93 16.90 -2.48
N VAL A 276 0.76 16.51 -1.22
CA VAL A 276 0.01 15.30 -0.85
C VAL A 276 -0.91 15.57 0.36
N PRO A 277 -2.09 14.93 0.46
CA PRO A 277 -2.63 13.93 -0.45
C PRO A 277 -3.12 14.55 -1.77
N LEU A 278 -2.72 13.94 -2.89
CA LEU A 278 -3.31 14.24 -4.20
C LEU A 278 -4.51 13.30 -4.37
N VAL A 279 -5.71 13.88 -4.39
CA VAL A 279 -6.98 13.15 -4.53
C VAL A 279 -7.60 13.52 -5.87
N VAL A 280 -8.04 12.50 -6.60
CA VAL A 280 -8.71 12.62 -7.91
C VAL A 280 -10.10 11.99 -7.79
N VAL A 281 -11.14 12.67 -8.28
CA VAL A 281 -12.53 12.23 -8.21
C VAL A 281 -13.21 12.38 -9.57
N ASP A 282 -13.65 11.28 -10.17
CA ASP A 282 -14.13 11.18 -11.57
C ASP A 282 -13.16 11.77 -12.63
N GLY A 283 -11.89 11.95 -12.29
CA GLY A 283 -10.85 12.58 -13.12
C GLY A 283 -10.53 14.03 -12.77
N GLU A 284 -11.31 14.66 -11.88
CA GLU A 284 -11.11 16.03 -11.40
C GLU A 284 -10.16 16.06 -10.20
N MET A 285 -9.23 17.03 -10.18
CA MET A 285 -8.19 17.18 -9.16
C MET A 285 -7.76 18.65 -9.00
N ASP A 286 -8.73 19.56 -9.03
CA ASP A 286 -8.49 21.00 -8.94
C ASP A 286 -8.42 21.50 -7.48
N ASN A 287 -8.36 22.82 -7.28
CA ASN A 287 -8.29 23.45 -5.96
C ASN A 287 -9.51 23.14 -5.08
N TYR A 288 -10.69 22.91 -5.66
CA TYR A 288 -11.90 22.57 -4.93
C TYR A 288 -11.80 21.13 -4.40
N VAL A 289 -11.33 20.20 -5.24
CA VAL A 289 -11.04 18.82 -4.84
C VAL A 289 -9.90 18.76 -3.81
N GLU A 290 -8.77 19.45 -4.03
CA GLU A 290 -7.62 19.49 -3.09
C GLU A 290 -8.03 19.98 -1.69
N TYR A 291 -8.85 21.03 -1.64
CA TYR A 291 -9.35 21.61 -0.39
C TYR A 291 -10.38 20.69 0.28
N TYR A 292 -11.49 20.37 -0.42
CA TYR A 292 -12.59 19.65 0.22
C TYR A 292 -12.25 18.19 0.52
N ALA A 293 -11.41 17.50 -0.25
CA ALA A 293 -10.95 16.17 0.13
C ALA A 293 -10.30 16.15 1.53
N GLN A 294 -9.62 17.23 1.94
CA GLN A 294 -8.99 17.33 3.26
C GLN A 294 -9.92 17.89 4.35
N LYS A 295 -11.03 18.55 3.99
CA LYS A 295 -11.97 19.22 4.91
C LYS A 295 -13.28 18.46 5.12
N ASP A 296 -13.88 18.00 4.04
CA ASP A 296 -15.13 17.24 3.99
C ASP A 296 -15.15 16.38 2.71
N PHE A 297 -14.53 15.21 2.78
CA PHE A 297 -14.49 14.29 1.63
C PHE A 297 -15.86 13.65 1.34
N MET A 298 -16.78 13.65 2.32
CA MET A 298 -18.16 13.19 2.11
C MET A 298 -18.89 14.12 1.16
N LYS A 299 -18.77 15.45 1.33
CA LYS A 299 -19.36 16.45 0.42
C LYS A 299 -18.96 16.20 -1.04
N ILE A 300 -17.67 16.00 -1.32
CA ILE A 300 -17.18 15.68 -2.67
C ILE A 300 -17.79 14.36 -3.17
N MET A 301 -17.77 13.30 -2.36
CA MET A 301 -18.40 12.03 -2.71
C MET A 301 -19.90 12.12 -2.98
N CYS A 302 -20.60 13.07 -2.36
CA CYS A 302 -22.02 13.32 -2.59
C CYS A 302 -22.29 14.17 -3.84
N GLU A 303 -21.39 15.10 -4.17
CA GLU A 303 -21.53 16.01 -5.33
C GLU A 303 -21.27 15.29 -6.66
N HIS A 304 -20.39 14.28 -6.68
CA HIS A 304 -20.13 13.46 -7.87
C HIS A 304 -21.16 12.32 -8.09
N LEU A 305 -22.13 12.11 -7.19
CA LEU A 305 -23.10 11.02 -7.36
C LEU A 305 -24.21 11.35 -8.38
N PRO A 306 -24.46 10.46 -9.37
CA PRO A 306 -25.64 10.54 -10.21
C PRO A 306 -26.93 10.57 -9.38
N SER A 307 -27.93 11.34 -9.81
CA SER A 307 -29.11 11.65 -8.99
C SER A 307 -29.92 10.40 -8.57
N ASN A 308 -29.88 9.33 -9.35
CA ASN A 308 -30.49 8.05 -8.98
C ASN A 308 -29.74 7.38 -7.81
N GLU A 309 -28.41 7.33 -7.86
CA GLU A 309 -27.56 6.77 -6.78
C GLU A 309 -27.60 7.64 -5.53
N TYR A 310 -27.56 8.98 -5.70
CA TYR A 310 -27.67 9.95 -4.61
C TYR A 310 -28.88 9.64 -3.71
N SER A 311 -30.04 9.39 -4.33
CA SER A 311 -31.33 9.16 -3.64
C SER A 311 -31.36 7.91 -2.72
N ILE A 312 -30.50 6.92 -2.98
CA ILE A 312 -30.37 5.68 -2.20
C ILE A 312 -29.08 5.64 -1.37
N SER A 313 -28.27 6.69 -1.44
CA SER A 313 -26.98 6.80 -0.73
C SER A 313 -27.13 7.51 0.62
N PRO A 314 -26.13 7.40 1.51
CA PRO A 314 -26.05 8.21 2.73
C PRO A 314 -26.15 9.73 2.52
N CYS A 315 -25.88 10.25 1.32
CA CYS A 315 -25.97 11.67 1.00
C CYS A 315 -27.39 12.23 1.11
N ALA A 316 -28.41 11.44 0.71
CA ALA A 316 -29.81 11.84 0.86
C ALA A 316 -30.25 12.01 2.32
N ALA A 317 -29.51 11.42 3.28
CA ALA A 317 -29.72 11.63 4.72
C ALA A 317 -28.87 12.78 5.30
N ALA A 318 -27.86 13.27 4.57
CA ALA A 318 -26.99 14.38 4.96
C ALA A 318 -27.47 15.75 4.43
N GLY A 319 -28.38 15.76 3.45
CA GLY A 319 -29.01 16.98 2.91
C GLY A 319 -30.20 17.51 3.73
N LYS A 320 -30.17 17.39 5.06
CA LYS A 320 -31.23 17.85 5.99
C LYS A 320 -30.64 18.36 7.29
#